data_AF-A0A3B9DSF0-F1
#
_entry.id   AF-A0A3B9DSF0-F1
#
_cell.length_a   1.000
_cell.length_b   1.000
_cell.length_c   1.000
_cell.angle_alpha   90.00
_cell.angle_beta   90.00
_cell.angle_gamma   90.00
#
_symmetry.space_group_name_H-M   'P 1'
#
loop_
_entity.id
_entity.type
_entity.pdbx_description
1 polymer ?
#
loop_
_entity_poly.entity_id
_entity_poly.type
_entity_poly.pdbx_seq_one_letter_code
_entity_poly.pdbx_strand_id
1 'polypeptide(L)' 'MKRRALLSVSDKSGIEDFAKALVEKGWEILSTGGTAHVIREAGVEVTD' A
#
# COMPACT_ATOMS: atom_id res chain seq x y z
N MET A 1 5.87 17.09 -6.26
CA MET A 1 6.41 15.80 -5.77
C MET A 1 5.33 15.08 -5.00
N LYS A 2 5.01 13.83 -5.35
CA LYS A 2 4.15 12.98 -4.51
C LYS A 2 4.95 12.49 -3.31
N ARG A 3 4.31 12.41 -2.13
CA ARG A 3 4.92 11.80 -0.94
C ARG A 3 4.81 10.28 -1.05
N ARG A 4 5.78 9.56 -0.52
CA ARG A 4 5.89 8.10 -0.63
C ARG A 4 5.75 7.43 0.73
N ALA A 5 4.98 6.35 0.80
CA ALA A 5 4.80 5.52 2.00
C ALA A 5 5.32 4.11 1.74
N LEU A 6 6.29 3.65 2.53
CA LEU A 6 6.77 2.27 2.51
C LEU A 6 5.93 1.42 3.47
N LEU A 7 5.25 0.40 2.94
CA LEU A 7 4.44 -0.52 3.72
C LEU A 7 5.09 -1.91 3.72
N SER A 8 5.39 -2.45 4.90
CA SER A 8 5.96 -3.80 5.07
C SER A 8 5.54 -4.34 6.43
N VAL A 9 4.57 -5.24 6.44
CA VAL A 9 3.95 -5.75 7.67
C VAL A 9 3.80 -7.27 7.63
N SER A 10 3.97 -7.90 8.79
CA SER A 10 3.74 -9.34 8.95
C SER A 10 2.26 -9.67 9.08
N ASP A 11 1.52 -8.88 9.85
CA ASP A 11 0.05 -8.93 9.94
C ASP A 11 -0.55 -7.97 8.90
N LYS A 12 -1.44 -8.49 8.04
CA LYS A 12 -2.07 -7.74 6.95
C LYS A 12 -3.44 -7.21 7.33
N SER A 13 -3.87 -7.43 8.57
CA SER A 13 -5.16 -6.91 9.07
C SER A 13 -5.26 -5.40 8.84
N GLY A 14 -6.24 -4.97 8.04
CA GLY A 14 -6.51 -3.56 7.74
C GLY A 14 -5.54 -2.88 6.77
N ILE A 15 -4.57 -3.58 6.17
CA ILE A 15 -3.58 -2.95 5.28
C ILE A 15 -4.21 -2.37 4.01
N GLU A 16 -5.28 -2.99 3.52
CA GLU A 16 -5.99 -2.60 2.30
C GLU A 16 -6.65 -1.22 2.46
N ASP A 17 -7.42 -1.04 3.53
CA ASP A 17 -8.10 0.23 3.83
C ASP A 17 -7.09 1.34 4.13
N PHE A 18 -6.00 0.99 4.83
CA PHE A 18 -4.92 1.93 5.09
C PHE A 18 -4.24 2.39 3.79
N ALA A 19 -3.93 1.47 2.88
CA ALA A 19 -3.31 1.79 1.58
C ALA A 19 -4.26 2.64 0.71
N LYS A 20 -5.56 2.32 0.66
CA LYS A 20 -6.57 3.13 -0.05
C LYS A 20 -6.62 4.56 0.49
N ALA A 21 -6.69 4.73 1.81
CA ALA A 21 -6.73 6.04 2.45
C ALA A 21 -5.47 6.87 2.19
N LEU A 22 -4.30 6.23 2.06
CA LEU A 22 -3.06 6.91 1.68
C LEU A 22 -3.11 7.39 0.22
N VAL A 23 -3.57 6.55 -0.71
CA VAL A 23 -3.73 6.93 -2.12
C VAL A 23 -4.73 8.06 -2.29
N GLU A 24 -5.86 8.03 -1.58
CA GLU A 24 -6.85 9.13 -1.56
C GLU A 24 -6.24 10.46 -1.09
N LYS A 25 -5.24 10.40 -0.20
CA LYS A 25 -4.50 11.58 0.28
C LYS A 25 -3.32 11.96 -0.63
N GLY A 26 -3.16 11.31 -1.78
CA GLY A 26 -2.16 11.62 -2.79
C GLY A 26 -0.78 10.99 -2.54
N TRP A 27 -0.70 9.94 -1.72
CA TRP A 27 0.53 9.19 -1.51
C TRP A 27 0.75 8.13 -2.58
N GLU A 28 2.02 7.88 -2.89
CA GLU A 28 2.49 6.71 -3.64
C GLU A 28 2.88 5.59 -2.66
N ILE A 29 2.44 4.36 -2.93
CA ILE A 29 2.73 3.21 -2.07
C ILE A 29 3.95 2.46 -2.61
N LEU A 30 4.94 2.25 -1.75
CA LEU A 30 6.06 1.35 -1.98
C LEU A 30 5.85 0.10 -1.13
N SER A 31 5.90 -1.08 -1.72
CA SER A 31 5.85 -2.34 -0.97
C SER A 31 6.32 -3.49 -1.84
N THR A 32 6.90 -4.52 -1.20
CA THR A 32 7.30 -5.77 -1.85
C THR A 32 6.67 -6.98 -1.18
N GLY A 33 6.77 -8.13 -1.84
CA GLY A 33 6.41 -9.43 -1.28
C GLY A 33 4.93 -9.51 -0.88
N GLY A 34 4.67 -10.15 0.27
CA GLY A 34 3.30 -10.44 0.70
C GLY A 34 2.46 -9.21 1.06
N THR A 35 3.08 -8.09 1.47
CA THR A 35 2.34 -6.85 1.74
C THR A 35 1.86 -6.23 0.42
N ALA A 36 2.74 -6.17 -0.58
CA ALA A 36 2.41 -5.67 -1.92
C ALA A 36 1.31 -6.50 -2.58
N HIS A 37 1.34 -7.81 -2.42
CA HIS A 37 0.34 -8.72 -2.98
C HIS A 37 -1.07 -8.38 -2.49
N VAL A 38 -1.28 -8.30 -1.17
CA VAL A 38 -2.59 -7.98 -0.57
C VAL A 38 -3.08 -6.59 -1.00
N ILE A 39 -2.19 -5.59 -1.03
CA ILE A 39 -2.55 -4.24 -1.47
C ILE A 39 -3.00 -4.23 -2.94
N ARG A 40 -2.32 -4.99 -3.82
CA ARG A 40 -2.70 -5.11 -5.24
C ARG A 40 -4.04 -5.81 -5.44
N GLU A 41 -4.34 -6.85 -4.65
CA GLU A 41 -5.64 -7.54 -4.68
C GLU A 41 -6.80 -6.60 -4.31
N ALA A 42 -6.53 -5.63 -3.43
CA ALA A 42 -7.48 -4.57 -3.08
C ALA A 42 -7.64 -3.46 -4.15
N GLY A 43 -6.99 -3.61 -5.31
CA GLY A 43 -7.05 -2.66 -6.42
C GLY A 43 -6.18 -1.42 -6.26
N VAL A 44 -5.23 -1.43 -5.32
CA VAL A 44 -4.31 -0.32 -5.09
C VAL A 44 -3.00 -0.54 -5.82
N GLU A 45 -2.54 0.47 -6.57
CA GLU A 45 -1.25 0.43 -7.26
C GLU A 45 -0.09 0.51 -6.26
N VAL A 46 0.94 -0.30 -6.50
CA VAL A 46 2.12 -0.43 -5.64
C VAL A 46 3.37 -0.48 -6.50
N THR A 47 4.37 0.32 -6.14
CA THR A 47 5.73 0.23 -6.68
C THR A 47 6.54 -0.77 -5.84
N ASP A 48 7.17 -1.74 -6.49
CA ASP A 48 8.09 -2.70 -5.84
C ASP A 48 9.39 -2.02 -5.36
#